data_AF-A0A6L2R783-F1
#
_entry.id   AF-A0A6L2R783-F1
#
_cell.length_a   1.000
_cell.length_b   1.000
_cell.length_c   1.000
_cell.angle_alpha   90.00
_cell.angle_beta   90.00
_cell.angle_gamma   90.00
#
_symmetry.space_group_name_H-M   'P 1'
#
loop_
_entity.id
_entity.type
_entity.pdbx_description
1 polymer ?
#
loop_
_entity_poly.entity_id
_entity_poly.type
_entity_poly.pdbx_seq_one_letter_code
_entity_poly.pdbx_strand_id
1 'polypeptide(L)'
;MSLPVPLVLAITLLTACGAKVPASAPVEDCPIVYVYAPGNYIVDIAGGAEVVLDPEAREFSLFCTPHEALASLKAELARGNLEAGDWRVYKMDGSMRDLAQMSESGYILSRMGQLTDWVE
;
A
#
# COMPACT_ATOMS: atom_id res chain seq x y z
N MET A 1 69.26 -21.93 -21.60
CA MET A 1 68.75 -21.26 -20.38
C MET A 1 67.77 -20.20 -20.88
N SER A 2 66.51 -20.09 -20.52
CA SER A 2 65.53 -20.89 -19.78
C SER A 2 64.17 -20.30 -20.16
N LEU A 3 63.15 -21.16 -20.25
CA LEU A 3 61.69 -20.99 -20.39
C LEU A 3 61.05 -19.60 -20.68
N PRO A 4 60.06 -19.54 -21.60
CA PRO A 4 59.05 -18.48 -21.60
C PRO A 4 58.02 -18.69 -20.47
N VAL A 5 57.79 -17.63 -19.68
CA VAL A 5 56.75 -17.51 -18.67
C VAL A 5 55.39 -17.33 -19.37
N PRO A 6 54.37 -18.16 -19.15
CA PRO A 6 53.03 -17.84 -19.58
C PRO A 6 52.36 -16.98 -18.49
N LEU A 7 52.20 -15.69 -18.81
CA LEU A 7 51.31 -14.78 -18.09
C LEU A 7 49.86 -15.21 -18.39
N VAL A 8 49.32 -16.08 -17.54
CA VAL A 8 47.91 -16.46 -17.59
C VAL A 8 47.09 -15.26 -17.12
N LEU A 9 46.58 -14.52 -18.11
CA LEU A 9 45.68 -13.39 -17.93
C LEU A 9 44.37 -13.90 -17.33
N ALA A 10 44.12 -13.51 -16.08
CA ALA A 10 42.86 -13.69 -15.41
C ALA A 10 41.77 -12.89 -16.14
N ILE A 11 40.76 -13.58 -16.70
CA ILE A 11 39.47 -12.98 -17.02
C ILE A 11 38.46 -13.66 -16.13
N THR A 12 38.19 -13.00 -15.01
CA THR A 12 37.10 -13.29 -14.10
C THR A 12 35.79 -13.24 -14.87
N LEU A 13 35.13 -14.38 -15.01
CA LEU A 13 33.73 -14.46 -15.40
C LEU A 13 32.91 -13.67 -14.39
N LEU A 14 32.45 -12.47 -14.77
CA LEU A 14 31.35 -11.80 -14.11
C LEU A 14 30.10 -12.66 -14.37
N THR A 15 29.90 -13.66 -13.52
CA THR A 15 28.62 -14.34 -13.39
C THR A 15 27.58 -13.31 -12.96
N ALA A 16 26.66 -13.06 -13.89
CA ALA A 16 25.40 -12.37 -13.75
C ALA A 16 24.93 -12.25 -12.29
N CYS A 17 25.02 -11.03 -11.77
CA CYS A 17 24.23 -10.62 -10.63
C CYS A 17 22.78 -10.54 -11.13
N GLY A 18 22.11 -11.70 -11.15
CA GLY A 18 20.66 -11.74 -11.16
C GLY A 18 20.23 -11.05 -9.89
N ALA A 19 19.86 -9.77 -10.01
CA ALA A 19 19.18 -9.03 -8.98
C ALA A 19 17.92 -9.85 -8.66
N LYS A 20 18.03 -10.69 -7.63
CA LYS A 20 16.87 -11.28 -6.98
C LYS A 20 16.16 -10.09 -6.37
N VAL A 21 15.18 -9.57 -7.10
CA VAL A 21 14.16 -8.67 -6.55
C VAL A 21 13.77 -9.32 -5.23
N PRO A 22 13.96 -8.66 -4.08
CA PRO A 22 13.51 -9.23 -2.82
C PRO A 22 12.04 -9.53 -3.03
N ALA A 23 11.68 -10.81 -2.89
CA ALA A 23 10.29 -11.20 -2.91
C ALA A 23 9.62 -10.32 -1.86
N SER A 24 8.77 -9.40 -2.31
CA SER A 24 7.90 -8.63 -1.43
C SER A 24 7.32 -9.62 -0.44
N ALA A 25 7.44 -9.33 0.86
CA ALA A 25 6.84 -10.16 1.89
C ALA A 25 5.40 -10.49 1.46
N PRO A 26 4.90 -11.72 1.74
CA PRO A 26 3.56 -12.10 1.31
C PRO A 26 2.59 -11.02 1.75
N VAL A 27 1.91 -10.41 0.78
CA VAL A 27 0.84 -9.47 1.09
C VAL A 27 -0.14 -10.23 1.96
N GLU A 28 -0.37 -9.76 3.18
CA GLU A 28 -1.41 -10.36 4.02
C GLU A 28 -2.72 -10.11 3.31
N ASP A 29 -3.20 -11.16 2.63
CA ASP A 29 -4.34 -11.06 1.73
C ASP A 29 -5.61 -11.14 2.56
N CYS A 30 -5.97 -10.01 3.15
CA CYS A 30 -7.20 -9.88 3.89
C CYS A 30 -8.37 -9.66 2.92
N PRO A 31 -9.47 -10.43 3.06
CA PRO A 31 -10.63 -10.35 2.18
C PRO A 31 -11.46 -9.09 2.40
N ILE A 32 -11.24 -8.38 3.51
CA ILE A 32 -11.91 -7.12 3.83
C ILE A 32 -10.83 -6.07 4.02
N VAL A 33 -10.98 -4.96 3.30
CA VAL A 33 -10.03 -3.84 3.30
C VAL A 33 -10.68 -2.61 3.91
N TYR A 34 -9.90 -1.88 4.70
CA TYR A 34 -10.31 -0.65 5.35
C TYR A 34 -9.43 0.52 4.92
N VAL A 35 -10.02 1.71 4.90
CA VAL A 35 -9.38 2.99 4.57
C VAL A 35 -9.95 4.07 5.48
N TYR A 36 -9.18 5.11 5.79
CA TYR A 36 -9.76 6.31 6.40
C TYR A 36 -9.98 7.42 5.36
N ALA A 37 -11.12 8.11 5.44
CA ALA A 37 -11.51 9.18 4.52
C ALA A 37 -12.39 10.22 5.24
N PRO A 38 -12.70 11.37 4.60
CA PRO A 38 -13.61 12.36 5.17
C PRO A 38 -14.97 11.78 5.58
N GLY A 39 -15.50 12.23 6.72
CA GLY A 39 -16.72 11.70 7.34
C GLY A 39 -18.02 11.99 6.58
N ASN A 40 -18.01 12.97 5.68
CA ASN A 40 -19.20 13.33 4.89
C ASN A 40 -19.65 12.20 3.94
N TYR A 41 -18.76 11.28 3.57
CA TYR A 41 -19.13 10.14 2.72
C TYR A 41 -20.11 9.17 3.38
N ILE A 42 -20.25 9.17 4.73
CA ILE A 42 -21.30 8.40 5.41
C ILE A 42 -22.69 8.79 4.89
N VAL A 43 -22.95 10.09 4.70
CA VAL A 43 -24.26 10.58 4.24
C VAL A 43 -24.52 10.12 2.81
N ASP A 44 -23.51 10.16 1.95
CA ASP A 44 -23.61 9.73 0.56
C ASP A 44 -23.89 8.21 0.48
N ILE A 45 -23.14 7.39 1.22
CA ILE A 45 -23.33 5.94 1.27
C ILE A 45 -24.72 5.59 1.86
N ALA A 46 -25.11 6.21 2.98
CA ALA A 46 -26.42 6.00 3.59
C ALA A 46 -27.57 6.45 2.67
N GLY A 47 -27.33 7.44 1.82
CA GLY A 47 -28.23 7.90 0.76
C GLY A 47 -28.30 6.98 -0.47
N GLY A 48 -27.48 5.92 -0.51
CA GLY A 48 -27.39 4.98 -1.62
C GLY A 48 -26.53 5.46 -2.80
N ALA A 49 -25.71 6.50 -2.60
CA ALA A 49 -24.77 6.96 -3.60
C ALA A 49 -23.54 6.05 -3.64
N GLU A 50 -22.94 5.94 -4.83
CA GLU A 50 -21.65 5.30 -5.00
C GLU A 50 -20.54 6.30 -4.69
N VAL A 51 -19.73 5.99 -3.67
CA VAL A 51 -18.56 6.80 -3.31
C VAL A 51 -17.30 6.06 -3.74
N VAL A 52 -16.59 6.62 -4.72
CA VAL A 52 -15.35 6.05 -5.27
C VAL A 52 -14.16 6.89 -4.85
N LEU A 53 -13.15 6.23 -4.30
CA LEU A 53 -11.85 6.83 -4.01
C LEU A 53 -10.93 6.68 -5.22
N ASP A 54 -10.30 7.77 -5.63
CA ASP A 54 -9.37 7.81 -6.75
C ASP A 54 -7.93 8.05 -6.24
N PRO A 55 -7.02 7.07 -6.35
CA PRO A 55 -5.64 7.23 -5.90
C PRO A 55 -4.85 8.30 -6.66
N GLU A 56 -5.32 8.74 -7.83
CA GLU A 56 -4.72 9.86 -8.56
C GLU A 56 -5.05 11.21 -7.90
N ALA A 57 -6.17 11.32 -7.19
CA ALA A 57 -6.57 12.53 -6.47
C ALA A 57 -5.84 12.67 -5.12
N ARG A 58 -5.53 11.55 -4.46
CA ARG A 58 -4.82 11.49 -3.18
C ARG A 58 -4.34 10.06 -2.90
N GLU A 59 -3.25 9.92 -2.16
CA GLU A 59 -2.84 8.61 -1.64
C GLU A 59 -3.76 8.15 -0.49
N PHE A 60 -4.18 6.88 -0.52
CA PHE A 60 -5.05 6.29 0.50
C PHE A 60 -4.38 5.06 1.10
N SER A 61 -4.07 5.11 2.40
CA SER A 61 -3.55 3.94 3.13
C SER A 61 -4.64 2.88 3.32
N LEU A 62 -4.30 1.62 3.07
CA LEU A 62 -5.17 0.46 3.19
C LEU A 62 -4.77 -0.43 4.37
N PHE A 63 -5.75 -0.99 5.05
CA PHE A 63 -5.57 -1.78 6.27
C PHE A 63 -6.42 -3.06 6.24
N CYS A 64 -5.94 -4.10 6.92
CA CYS A 64 -6.67 -5.36 7.03
C CYS A 64 -7.69 -5.38 8.16
N THR A 65 -7.54 -4.50 9.15
CA THR A 65 -8.47 -4.39 10.26
C THR A 65 -8.89 -2.94 10.50
N PRO A 66 -10.11 -2.71 11.04
CA PRO A 66 -10.56 -1.36 11.38
C PRO A 66 -9.75 -0.77 12.54
N HIS A 67 -9.20 -1.62 13.42
CA HIS A 67 -8.36 -1.18 14.53
C HIS A 67 -7.04 -0.57 14.05
N GLU A 68 -6.37 -1.21 13.08
CA GLU A 68 -5.15 -0.69 12.47
C GLU A 68 -5.40 0.62 11.73
N ALA A 69 -6.49 0.70 10.97
CA ALA A 69 -6.89 1.92 10.28
C ALA A 69 -7.10 3.09 11.26
N LEU A 70 -7.80 2.84 12.38
CA LEU A 70 -8.04 3.86 13.41
C LEU A 70 -6.75 4.26 14.14
N ALA A 71 -5.88 3.30 14.43
CA ALA A 71 -4.59 3.58 15.07
C ALA A 71 -3.69 4.44 14.15
N SER A 72 -3.64 4.10 12.86
CA SER A 72 -2.91 4.87 11.85
C SER A 72 -3.49 6.28 11.70
N LEU A 73 -4.82 6.42 11.55
CA LEU A 73 -5.49 7.72 11.48
C LEU A 73 -5.13 8.63 12.65
N LYS A 74 -5.19 8.11 13.88
CA LYS A 74 -4.82 8.88 15.09
C LYS A 74 -3.36 9.30 15.07
N ALA A 75 -2.46 8.43 14.61
CA ALA A 75 -1.04 8.73 14.52
C ALA A 75 -0.76 9.81 13.47
N GLU A 76 -1.39 9.76 12.30
CA GLU A 76 -1.22 10.77 11.25
C GLU A 76 -1.76 12.15 11.67
N LEU A 77 -2.92 12.18 12.34
CA LEU A 77 -3.46 13.41 12.93
C LEU A 77 -2.52 13.97 13.99
N ALA A 78 -1.96 13.13 14.87
CA ALA A 78 -1.02 13.57 15.89
C ALA A 78 0.32 14.07 15.29
N ARG A 79 0.74 13.54 14.15
CA ARG A 79 1.91 14.00 13.39
C ARG A 79 1.65 15.28 12.58
N GLY A 80 0.38 15.65 12.37
CA GLY A 80 0.00 16.78 11.52
C GLY A 80 0.10 16.47 10.02
N ASN A 81 0.15 15.20 9.63
CA ASN A 81 0.18 14.77 8.23
C ASN A 81 -1.22 14.78 7.59
N LEU A 82 -2.26 14.74 8.43
CA LEU A 82 -3.65 14.93 8.01
C LEU A 82 -4.18 16.25 8.58
N GLU A 83 -4.96 16.95 7.76
CA GLU A 83 -5.70 18.12 8.21
C GLU A 83 -6.71 17.74 9.28
N ALA A 84 -6.92 18.64 10.24
CA ALA A 84 -7.97 18.49 11.24
C ALA A 84 -9.35 18.45 10.55
N GLY A 85 -10.18 17.48 10.91
CA GLY A 85 -11.50 17.30 10.30
C GLY A 85 -12.22 16.09 10.85
N ASP A 86 -13.45 15.86 10.38
CA ASP A 86 -14.18 14.63 10.64
C ASP A 86 -13.63 13.55 9.69
N TRP A 87 -12.96 12.56 10.27
CA TRP A 87 -12.39 11.41 9.58
C TRP A 87 -13.07 10.15 10.07
N ARG A 88 -13.36 9.24 9.13
CA ARG A 88 -14.03 7.96 9.40
C ARG A 88 -13.30 6.84 8.72
N VAL A 89 -13.40 5.65 9.32
CA VAL A 89 -12.88 4.42 8.72
C VAL A 89 -14.00 3.77 7.93
N TYR A 90 -13.70 3.40 6.69
CA TYR A 90 -14.63 2.81 5.74
C TYR A 90 -14.14 1.44 5.30
N LYS A 91 -15.11 0.59 4.93
CA LYS A 91 -14.87 -0.67 4.26
C LYS A 91 -14.89 -0.46 2.74
N MET A 92 -13.93 -1.06 2.05
CA MET A 92 -13.84 -1.03 0.59
C MET A 92 -14.55 -2.22 -0.04
N ASP A 93 -15.02 -2.06 -1.27
CA ASP A 93 -15.34 -3.19 -2.15
C ASP A 93 -14.06 -3.79 -2.73
N GLY A 94 -13.86 -5.10 -2.56
CA GLY A 94 -12.67 -5.83 -3.00
C GLY A 94 -11.69 -6.23 -1.90
N SER A 95 -10.69 -7.02 -2.28
CA SER A 95 -9.66 -7.57 -1.38
C SER A 95 -8.35 -6.77 -1.42
N MET A 96 -7.46 -7.02 -0.46
CA MET A 96 -6.14 -6.37 -0.44
C MET A 96 -5.33 -6.67 -1.71
N ARG A 97 -5.42 -7.90 -2.23
CA ARG A 97 -4.78 -8.29 -3.50
C ARG A 97 -5.26 -7.47 -4.70
N ASP A 98 -6.52 -7.07 -4.72
CA ASP A 98 -7.12 -6.37 -5.86
C ASP A 98 -6.92 -4.85 -5.80
N LEU A 99 -6.92 -4.31 -4.58
CA LEU A 99 -6.95 -2.86 -4.33
C LEU A 99 -5.59 -2.25 -4.05
N ALA A 100 -4.64 -3.04 -3.53
CA ALA A 100 -3.43 -2.48 -2.96
C ALA A 100 -2.21 -2.57 -3.87
N GLN A 101 -1.30 -1.63 -3.64
CA GLN A 101 0.12 -1.74 -3.97
C GLN A 101 0.93 -1.49 -2.69
N MET A 102 2.11 -2.12 -2.61
CA MET A 102 3.04 -1.89 -1.50
C MET A 102 3.80 -0.58 -1.71
N SER A 103 3.83 0.29 -0.70
CA SER A 103 4.67 1.48 -0.60
C SER A 103 5.77 1.28 0.48
N GLU A 104 6.61 2.28 0.70
CA GLU A 104 7.60 2.26 1.79
C GLU A 104 6.94 2.28 3.18
N SER A 105 5.72 2.81 3.28
CA SER A 105 4.99 3.03 4.55
C SER A 105 3.86 2.03 4.80
N GLY A 106 3.54 1.16 3.83
CA GLY A 106 2.50 0.14 3.95
C GLY A 106 1.74 -0.09 2.65
N TYR A 107 0.49 -0.54 2.75
CA TYR A 107 -0.37 -0.70 1.59
C TYR A 107 -1.07 0.60 1.25
N ILE A 108 -1.09 0.94 -0.03
CA ILE A 108 -1.84 2.09 -0.55
C ILE A 108 -2.76 1.65 -1.69
N LEU A 109 -3.85 2.38 -1.89
CA LEU A 109 -4.79 2.16 -2.98
C LEU A 109 -4.08 2.34 -4.33
N SER A 110 -4.17 1.33 -5.20
CA SER A 110 -3.48 1.29 -6.51
C SER A 110 -4.38 1.62 -7.70
N ARG A 111 -5.71 1.60 -7.50
CA ARG A 111 -6.73 1.88 -8.51
C ARG A 111 -7.99 2.46 -7.86
N MET A 112 -8.91 2.99 -8.66
CA MET A 112 -10.21 3.43 -8.14
C MET A 112 -10.90 2.31 -7.37
N GLY A 113 -11.45 2.63 -6.19
CA GLY A 113 -12.12 1.67 -5.33
C GLY A 113 -13.32 2.27 -4.59
N GLN A 114 -14.39 1.49 -4.46
CA GLN A 114 -15.66 1.94 -3.91
C GLN A 114 -15.71 1.74 -2.38
N LEU A 115 -16.26 2.72 -1.67
CA LEU A 115 -16.66 2.57 -0.27
C LEU A 115 -18.01 1.85 -0.20
N THR A 116 -18.09 0.81 0.63
CA THR A 116 -19.31 -0.02 0.78
C THR A 116 -20.02 0.21 2.11
N ASP A 117 -19.25 0.55 3.16
CA ASP A 117 -19.78 0.74 4.51
C ASP A 117 -18.80 1.57 5.35
N TRP A 118 -19.21 1.97 6.55
CA TRP A 118 -18.35 2.58 7.55
C TRP A 118 -18.27 1.75 8.82
N VAL A 119 -17.20 1.97 9.60
CA VAL A 119 -17.06 1.40 10.93
C VAL A 119 -17.77 2.32 11.92
N GLU A 120 -18.69 1.76 12.72
CA GLU A 120 -19.38 2.46 13.81
C GLU A 120 -18.47 2.81 15.00
#